data_AF-A0AAE9VR67-F1
#
_entry.id   AF-A0AAE9VR67-F1
#
_cell.length_a   1.000
_cell.length_b   1.000
_cell.length_c   1.000
_cell.angle_alpha   90.00
_cell.angle_beta   90.00
_cell.angle_gamma   90.00
#
_symmetry.space_group_name_H-M   'P 1'
#
loop_
_entity.id
_entity.type
_entity.pdbx_description
1 polymer ?
#
loop_
_entity_poly.entity_id
_entity_poly.type
_entity_poly.pdbx_seq_one_letter_code
_entity_poly.pdbx_strand_id
1 'polypeptide(L)'
;MEDENSPALRAGVDFRGTPNATQPVLEHIKPGKKRAPLLRYIRFNLPKTTRLLLSAVIAVIGAASAAVALSNHEPFPFATPVLWSICGAAVVFVAVGLLSSARIWTWGLIIALSSLLVYLGGLLGNAPYVWNGASVVSAAIWNLTLLASMAYIVLFCALRYGMIVAAPDNQNFMD
;
A
#
# COMPACT_ATOMS: atom_id res chain seq x y z
N MET A 1 13.40 -8.94 -45.31
CA MET A 1 14.34 -8.50 -46.36
C MET A 1 14.09 -7.02 -46.50
N GLU A 2 14.87 -6.22 -45.77
CA GLU A 2 14.63 -4.78 -45.63
C GLU A 2 15.52 -4.00 -46.59
N ASP A 3 14.93 -2.93 -47.12
CA ASP A 3 15.35 -2.11 -48.24
C ASP A 3 16.73 -1.45 -48.00
N GLU A 4 17.73 -1.89 -48.77
CA GLU A 4 19.11 -1.37 -48.76
C GLU A 4 19.20 0.10 -49.23
N ASN A 5 18.11 0.67 -49.74
CA ASN A 5 18.07 2.03 -50.30
C ASN A 5 17.45 3.09 -49.38
N SER A 6 17.31 2.82 -48.08
CA SER A 6 16.86 3.85 -47.13
C SER A 6 17.75 5.10 -47.20
N PRO A 7 17.17 6.31 -47.43
CA PRO A 7 17.92 7.57 -47.46
C PRO A 7 18.74 7.84 -46.19
N ALA A 8 18.28 7.26 -45.07
CA ALA A 8 18.90 7.40 -43.75
C ALA A 8 20.25 6.66 -43.63
N LEU A 9 20.38 5.48 -44.25
CA LEU A 9 21.63 4.71 -44.30
C LEU A 9 22.68 5.41 -45.15
N ARG A 10 22.26 6.07 -46.24
CA ARG A 10 23.14 6.83 -47.14
C ARG A 10 23.70 8.11 -46.51
N ALA A 11 23.02 8.65 -45.49
CA ALA A 11 23.49 9.78 -44.71
C ALA A 11 24.50 9.40 -43.61
N GLY A 12 24.91 8.14 -43.51
CA GLY A 12 25.87 7.66 -42.51
C GLY A 12 25.29 7.53 -41.10
N VAL A 13 23.97 7.66 -40.95
CA VAL A 13 23.29 7.51 -39.65
C VAL A 13 22.87 6.05 -39.52
N ASP A 14 23.75 5.24 -38.93
CA ASP A 14 23.42 3.87 -38.58
C ASP A 14 22.49 3.85 -37.36
N PHE A 15 21.19 3.73 -37.61
CA PHE A 15 20.17 3.59 -36.55
C PHE A 15 20.20 2.19 -35.90
N ARG A 16 21.09 1.28 -36.34
CA ARG A 16 21.21 -0.05 -35.75
C ARG A 16 21.93 0.03 -34.41
N GLY A 17 21.16 0.12 -33.34
CA GLY A 17 21.57 -0.36 -32.02
C GLY A 17 22.80 0.30 -31.39
N THR A 18 23.19 1.52 -31.81
CA THR A 18 24.22 2.26 -31.09
C THR A 18 23.61 2.88 -29.82
N PRO A 19 24.31 2.81 -28.66
CA PRO A 19 23.81 3.35 -27.40
C PRO A 19 23.47 4.86 -27.48
N ASN A 20 24.06 5.58 -28.43
CA ASN A 20 23.87 7.02 -28.61
C ASN A 20 22.55 7.41 -29.30
N ALA A 21 21.89 6.52 -30.06
CA ALA A 21 20.66 6.87 -30.76
C ALA A 21 19.42 6.90 -29.82
N THR A 22 19.49 6.19 -28.70
CA THR A 22 18.40 6.12 -27.71
C THR A 22 18.69 6.89 -26.42
N GLN A 23 19.96 7.19 -26.11
CA GLN A 23 20.36 8.00 -24.96
C GLN A 23 19.65 9.36 -24.82
N PRO A 24 19.55 10.22 -25.85
CA PRO A 24 18.92 11.54 -25.70
C PRO A 24 17.42 11.45 -25.41
N VAL A 25 16.76 10.37 -25.84
CA VAL A 25 15.35 10.09 -25.53
C VAL A 25 15.21 9.50 -24.12
N LEU A 26 16.15 8.65 -23.69
CA LEU A 26 16.16 8.02 -22.37
C LEU A 26 16.52 8.99 -21.24
N GLU A 27 17.24 10.08 -21.48
CA GLU A 27 17.52 11.12 -20.45
C GLU A 27 16.24 11.70 -19.84
N HIS A 28 15.16 11.76 -20.62
CA HIS A 28 13.87 12.31 -20.19
C HIS A 28 12.95 11.25 -19.57
N ILE A 29 13.29 9.97 -19.71
CA ILE A 29 12.49 8.85 -19.20
C ILE A 29 13.11 8.38 -17.90
N LYS A 30 12.43 8.64 -16.78
CA LYS A 30 12.90 8.20 -15.45
C LYS A 30 13.18 6.69 -15.47
N PRO A 31 14.39 6.23 -15.12
CA PRO A 31 14.71 4.81 -15.08
C PRO A 31 13.74 4.13 -14.12
N GLY A 32 13.06 3.12 -14.64
CA GLY A 32 12.13 2.33 -13.88
C GLY A 32 12.79 1.56 -12.74
N LYS A 33 11.97 1.05 -11.83
CA LYS A 33 12.49 0.24 -10.73
C LYS A 33 12.91 -1.11 -11.26
N LYS A 34 14.03 -1.65 -10.76
CA LYS A 34 14.37 -3.07 -10.91
C LYS A 34 13.53 -3.87 -9.93
N ARG A 35 12.84 -4.91 -10.39
CA ARG A 35 12.17 -5.86 -9.48
C ARG A 35 13.22 -6.62 -8.68
N ALA A 36 12.89 -6.94 -7.44
CA ALA A 36 13.74 -7.80 -6.63
C ALA A 36 13.64 -9.26 -7.14
N PRO A 37 14.71 -10.06 -7.02
CA PRO A 37 14.89 -11.30 -7.78
C PRO A 37 13.98 -12.45 -7.35
N LEU A 38 13.40 -12.40 -6.14
CA LEU A 38 12.59 -13.47 -5.57
C LEU A 38 11.12 -13.28 -5.97
N LEU A 39 10.45 -14.29 -6.54
CA LEU A 39 9.03 -14.21 -6.98
C LEU A 39 8.74 -13.19 -8.12
N ARG A 40 9.76 -12.81 -8.92
CA ARG A 40 9.66 -11.86 -10.06
C ARG A 40 8.52 -12.17 -11.06
N TYR A 41 8.17 -13.45 -11.19
CA TYR A 41 7.20 -13.95 -12.18
C TYR A 41 5.75 -14.05 -11.66
N ILE A 42 5.53 -13.97 -10.35
CA ILE A 42 4.17 -13.99 -9.78
C ILE A 42 3.67 -12.56 -9.70
N ARG A 43 2.86 -12.16 -10.70
CA ARG A 43 2.24 -10.83 -10.76
C ARG A 43 0.72 -10.93 -10.85
N PHE A 44 0.04 -10.37 -9.86
CA PHE A 44 -1.41 -10.16 -9.92
C PHE A 44 -1.70 -8.77 -10.50
N ASN A 45 -2.15 -8.74 -11.76
CA ASN A 45 -2.44 -7.51 -12.48
C ASN A 45 -3.92 -7.13 -12.41
N LEU A 46 -4.41 -6.82 -11.21
CA LEU A 46 -5.81 -6.42 -10.98
C LEU A 46 -5.86 -5.04 -10.30
N PRO A 47 -5.45 -3.96 -11.01
CA PRO A 47 -5.17 -2.66 -10.40
C PRO A 47 -6.37 -2.02 -9.68
N LYS A 48 -7.58 -2.20 -10.21
CA LYS A 48 -8.82 -1.71 -9.57
C LYS A 48 -9.18 -2.55 -8.34
N THR A 49 -9.06 -3.87 -8.44
CA THR A 49 -9.37 -4.80 -7.34
C THR A 49 -8.39 -4.65 -6.19
N THR A 50 -7.09 -4.55 -6.47
CA THR A 50 -6.06 -4.32 -5.44
C THR A 50 -6.24 -2.97 -4.77
N ARG A 51 -6.66 -1.95 -5.52
CA ARG A 51 -7.05 -0.65 -4.95
C ARG A 51 -8.21 -0.80 -3.96
N LEU A 52 -9.30 -1.48 -4.37
CA LEU A 52 -10.44 -1.74 -3.49
C LEU A 52 -10.03 -2.57 -2.27
N LEU A 53 -9.18 -3.57 -2.44
CA LEU A 53 -8.65 -4.38 -1.35
C LEU A 53 -7.87 -3.54 -0.33
N LEU A 54 -6.95 -2.69 -0.79
CA LEU A 54 -6.18 -1.80 0.08
C LEU A 54 -7.09 -0.81 0.83
N SER A 55 -8.08 -0.25 0.15
CA SER A 55 -9.09 0.61 0.78
C SER A 55 -9.95 -0.15 1.80
N ALA A 56 -10.36 -1.38 1.49
CA ALA A 56 -11.16 -2.22 2.38
C ALA A 56 -10.38 -2.58 3.66
N VAL A 57 -9.10 -2.91 3.55
CA VAL A 57 -8.28 -3.21 4.74
C VAL A 57 -8.14 -1.98 5.63
N ILE A 58 -7.94 -0.78 5.07
CA ILE A 58 -7.91 0.46 5.86
C ILE A 58 -9.27 0.76 6.48
N ALA A 59 -10.37 0.51 5.77
CA ALA A 59 -11.71 0.64 6.33
C ALA A 59 -11.92 -0.28 7.54
N VAL A 60 -11.41 -1.52 7.48
CA VAL A 60 -11.44 -2.47 8.61
C VAL A 60 -10.62 -1.93 9.79
N ILE A 61 -9.44 -1.38 9.56
CA ILE A 61 -8.61 -0.75 10.62
C ILE A 61 -9.37 0.40 11.30
N GLY A 62 -9.99 1.27 10.51
CA GLY A 62 -10.77 2.40 11.01
C GLY A 62 -12.00 1.95 11.81
N ALA A 63 -12.77 0.99 11.27
CA ALA A 63 -13.94 0.44 11.93
C ALA A 63 -13.60 -0.28 13.23
N ALA A 64 -12.52 -1.07 13.25
CA ALA A 64 -12.04 -1.72 14.46
C ALA A 64 -11.59 -0.70 15.51
N SER A 65 -10.86 0.34 15.10
CA SER A 65 -10.44 1.43 16.00
C SER A 65 -11.64 2.15 16.62
N ALA A 66 -12.66 2.47 15.82
CA ALA A 66 -13.89 3.09 16.31
C ALA A 66 -14.65 2.18 17.29
N ALA A 67 -14.77 0.89 16.97
CA ALA A 67 -15.44 -0.06 17.83
C ALA A 67 -14.73 -0.24 19.19
N VAL A 68 -13.39 -0.23 19.21
CA VAL A 68 -12.61 -0.24 20.47
C VAL A 68 -12.86 1.05 21.24
N ALA A 69 -12.83 2.22 20.59
CA ALA A 69 -13.08 3.51 21.25
C ALA A 69 -14.49 3.59 21.86
N LEU A 70 -15.48 2.95 21.24
CA LEU A 70 -16.86 2.88 21.74
C LEU A 70 -17.08 1.81 22.82
N SER A 71 -16.13 0.89 23.02
CA SER A 71 -16.31 -0.26 23.93
C SER A 71 -16.23 0.09 25.42
N ASN A 72 -15.96 1.37 25.77
CA ASN A 72 -15.70 1.86 27.13
C ASN A 72 -14.57 1.11 27.87
N HIS A 73 -13.78 0.29 27.16
CA HIS A 73 -12.64 -0.44 27.70
C HIS A 73 -11.37 0.20 27.16
N GLU A 74 -10.80 1.13 27.93
CA GLU A 74 -9.67 1.92 27.48
C GLU A 74 -8.36 1.11 27.56
N PRO A 75 -7.68 0.83 26.43
CA PRO A 75 -6.48 -0.02 26.43
C PRO A 75 -5.29 0.58 27.20
N PHE A 76 -5.17 1.90 27.21
CA PHE A 76 -4.13 2.64 27.93
C PHE A 76 -4.60 4.10 28.11
N PRO A 77 -4.03 4.88 29.04
CA PRO A 77 -4.45 6.26 29.26
C PRO A 77 -4.41 7.09 27.97
N PHE A 78 -5.50 7.79 27.67
CA PHE A 78 -5.65 8.60 26.45
C PHE A 78 -5.69 7.79 25.14
N ALA A 79 -6.04 6.50 25.18
CA ALA A 79 -6.20 5.69 23.97
C ALA A 79 -7.38 6.16 23.11
N THR A 80 -8.46 6.62 23.73
CA THR A 80 -9.69 7.05 23.05
C THR A 80 -9.44 8.12 21.97
N PRO A 81 -8.80 9.27 22.26
CA PRO A 81 -8.52 10.28 21.23
C PRO A 81 -7.59 9.76 20.12
N VAL A 82 -6.66 8.84 20.44
CA VAL A 82 -5.75 8.25 19.44
C VAL A 82 -6.52 7.33 18.49
N LEU A 83 -7.40 6.48 19.02
CA LEU A 83 -8.25 5.58 18.22
C LEU A 83 -9.19 6.36 17.29
N TRP A 84 -9.78 7.47 17.76
CA TRP A 84 -10.58 8.36 16.92
C TRP A 84 -9.75 9.04 15.84
N SER A 85 -8.51 9.42 16.14
CA SER A 85 -7.59 9.98 15.15
C SER A 85 -7.29 8.98 14.03
N ILE A 86 -7.05 7.71 14.37
CA ILE A 86 -6.86 6.62 13.39
C ILE A 86 -8.13 6.41 12.56
N CYS A 87 -9.30 6.36 13.20
CA CYS A 87 -10.58 6.24 12.50
C CYS A 87 -10.80 7.39 11.51
N GLY A 88 -10.60 8.63 11.94
CA GLY A 88 -10.72 9.82 11.09
C GLY A 88 -9.78 9.77 9.88
N ALA A 89 -8.50 9.42 10.11
CA ALA A 89 -7.53 9.25 9.03
C ALA A 89 -7.92 8.13 8.05
N ALA A 90 -8.45 7.00 8.57
CA ALA A 90 -8.94 5.90 7.74
C ALA A 90 -10.14 6.31 6.88
N VAL A 91 -11.10 7.06 7.44
CA VAL A 91 -12.26 7.59 6.68
C VAL A 91 -11.80 8.50 5.54
N VAL A 92 -10.89 9.43 5.83
CA VAL A 92 -10.32 10.33 4.80
C VAL A 92 -9.59 9.51 3.72
N PHE A 93 -8.77 8.54 4.13
CA PHE A 93 -8.06 7.67 3.20
C PHE A 93 -9.03 6.90 2.29
N VAL A 94 -10.09 6.31 2.84
CA VAL A 94 -11.08 5.55 2.07
C VAL A 94 -11.84 6.47 1.13
N ALA A 95 -12.27 7.65 1.59
CA ALA A 95 -12.95 8.63 0.74
C ALA A 95 -12.07 9.04 -0.45
N VAL A 96 -10.82 9.43 -0.20
CA VAL A 96 -9.86 9.76 -1.28
C VAL A 96 -9.57 8.52 -2.14
N GLY A 97 -9.47 7.35 -1.53
CA GLY A 97 -9.22 6.07 -2.18
C GLY A 97 -10.36 5.58 -3.06
N LEU A 98 -11.59 6.05 -2.88
CA LEU A 98 -12.73 5.74 -3.74
C LEU A 98 -13.02 6.85 -4.76
N LEU A 99 -12.84 8.12 -4.38
CA LEU A 99 -13.25 9.28 -5.18
C LEU A 99 -12.16 9.82 -6.11
N SER A 100 -10.88 9.63 -5.77
CA SER A 100 -9.77 10.22 -6.54
C SER A 100 -9.08 9.19 -7.43
N SER A 101 -8.06 9.61 -8.19
CA SER A 101 -7.06 8.69 -8.76
C SER A 101 -5.67 8.94 -8.18
N ALA A 102 -5.60 9.48 -6.95
CA ALA A 102 -4.36 9.82 -6.30
C ALA A 102 -3.63 8.58 -5.75
N ARG A 103 -2.29 8.61 -5.78
CA ARG A 103 -1.45 7.57 -5.20
C ARG A 103 -1.30 7.79 -3.70
N ILE A 104 -2.25 7.26 -2.93
CA ILE A 104 -2.28 7.46 -1.47
C ILE A 104 -1.68 6.33 -0.65
N TRP A 105 -1.19 5.24 -1.26
CA TRP A 105 -0.78 4.01 -0.56
C TRP A 105 0.22 4.18 0.60
N THR A 106 1.13 5.16 0.50
CA THR A 106 2.07 5.45 1.61
C THR A 106 1.33 5.98 2.85
N TRP A 107 0.26 6.75 2.67
CA TRP A 107 -0.58 7.22 3.78
C TRP A 107 -1.30 6.08 4.48
N GLY A 108 -1.75 5.07 3.72
CA GLY A 108 -2.34 3.87 4.30
C GLY A 108 -1.33 3.08 5.14
N LEU A 109 -0.06 3.07 4.73
CA LEU A 109 1.00 2.46 5.54
C LEU A 109 1.17 3.20 6.87
N ILE A 110 1.16 4.54 6.85
CA ILE A 110 1.24 5.35 8.08
C ILE A 110 0.09 5.00 9.01
N ILE A 111 -1.15 4.95 8.50
CA ILE A 111 -2.34 4.57 9.29
C ILE A 111 -2.19 3.18 9.89
N ALA A 112 -1.77 2.20 9.09
CA ALA A 112 -1.57 0.82 9.55
C ALA A 112 -0.47 0.73 10.63
N LEU A 113 0.64 1.47 10.46
CA LEU A 113 1.72 1.52 11.46
C LEU A 113 1.26 2.21 12.75
N SER A 114 0.50 3.30 12.66
CA SER A 114 -0.09 3.96 13.82
C SER A 114 -1.04 3.01 14.58
N SER A 115 -1.90 2.28 13.86
CA SER A 115 -2.78 1.30 14.49
C SER A 115 -2.02 0.13 15.11
N LEU A 116 -0.93 -0.32 14.48
CA LEU A 116 -0.04 -1.33 15.07
C LEU A 116 0.61 -0.84 16.36
N LEU A 117 1.09 0.42 16.39
CA LEU A 117 1.66 1.02 17.60
C LEU A 117 0.63 1.13 18.73
N VAL A 118 -0.62 1.48 18.42
CA VAL A 118 -1.72 1.48 19.40
C VAL A 118 -1.96 0.08 19.95
N TYR A 119 -1.96 -0.93 19.08
CA TYR A 119 -2.08 -2.32 19.52
C TYR A 119 -0.95 -2.71 20.50
N LEU A 120 0.29 -2.37 20.16
CA LEU A 120 1.45 -2.63 21.03
C LEU A 120 1.37 -1.83 22.34
N GLY A 121 0.87 -0.60 22.31
CA GLY A 121 0.62 0.21 23.51
C GLY A 121 -0.39 -0.45 24.43
N GLY A 122 -1.45 -1.06 23.90
CA GLY A 122 -2.43 -1.79 24.69
C GLY A 122 -1.89 -3.09 25.31
N LEU A 123 -0.89 -3.74 24.70
CA LEU A 123 -0.22 -4.90 25.31
C LEU A 123 0.48 -4.55 26.64
N LEU A 124 0.99 -3.32 26.74
CA LEU A 124 1.62 -2.80 27.97
C LEU A 124 0.59 -2.23 28.95
N GLY A 125 -0.64 -2.01 28.51
CA GLY A 125 -1.74 -1.46 29.30
C GLY A 125 -2.79 -2.51 29.65
N ASN A 126 -4.05 -2.07 29.66
CA ASN A 126 -5.22 -2.91 29.90
C ASN A 126 -5.97 -3.19 28.59
N ALA A 127 -5.29 -3.80 27.61
CA ALA A 127 -5.93 -4.21 26.37
C ALA A 127 -7.18 -5.07 26.63
N PRO A 128 -8.22 -4.98 25.78
CA PRO A 128 -9.48 -5.68 25.95
C PRO A 128 -9.37 -7.18 25.62
N TYR A 129 -8.58 -7.92 26.39
CA TYR A 129 -8.47 -9.37 26.33
C TYR A 129 -9.51 -10.04 27.22
N VAL A 130 -9.88 -11.28 26.88
CA VAL A 130 -10.84 -12.07 27.67
C VAL A 130 -10.34 -12.25 29.11
N TRP A 131 -9.03 -12.45 29.30
CA TRP A 131 -8.43 -12.54 30.64
C TRP A 131 -8.39 -11.20 31.39
N ASN A 132 -8.57 -10.07 30.70
CA ASN A 132 -8.66 -8.72 31.27
C ASN A 132 -10.13 -8.31 31.53
N GLY A 133 -11.06 -9.28 31.52
CA GLY A 133 -12.49 -9.05 31.78
C GLY A 133 -13.27 -8.50 30.59
N ALA A 134 -12.66 -8.42 29.41
CA ALA A 134 -13.36 -7.98 28.20
C ALA A 134 -14.19 -9.11 27.58
N SER A 135 -15.24 -8.76 26.85
CA SER A 135 -16.03 -9.73 26.08
C SER A 135 -15.20 -10.39 24.97
N VAL A 136 -15.61 -11.57 24.52
CA VAL A 136 -15.00 -12.25 23.37
C VAL A 136 -15.05 -11.36 22.11
N VAL A 137 -16.13 -10.59 21.95
CA VAL A 137 -16.32 -9.68 20.82
C VAL A 137 -15.30 -8.54 20.85
N SER A 138 -15.13 -7.87 21.99
CA SER A 138 -14.14 -6.79 22.14
C SER A 138 -12.71 -7.28 21.96
N ALA A 139 -12.39 -8.49 22.45
CA ALA A 139 -11.09 -9.11 22.23
C ALA A 139 -10.85 -9.43 20.75
N ALA A 140 -11.85 -9.93 20.04
CA ALA A 140 -11.77 -10.19 18.61
C ALA A 140 -11.55 -8.91 17.82
N ILE A 141 -12.28 -7.83 18.15
CA ILE A 141 -12.13 -6.52 17.50
C ILE A 141 -10.72 -5.96 17.74
N TRP A 142 -10.20 -6.10 18.96
CA TRP A 142 -8.83 -5.67 19.28
C TRP A 142 -7.79 -6.42 18.47
N ASN A 143 -7.88 -7.75 18.40
CA ASN A 143 -7.00 -8.57 17.55
C ASN A 143 -7.15 -8.23 16.06
N LEU A 144 -8.33 -7.81 15.61
CA LEU A 144 -8.56 -7.36 14.25
C LEU A 144 -7.74 -6.10 13.90
N THR A 145 -7.52 -5.20 14.87
CA THR A 145 -6.65 -4.02 14.65
C THR A 145 -5.22 -4.43 14.30
N LEU A 146 -4.68 -5.46 14.97
CA LEU A 146 -3.37 -6.04 14.68
C LEU A 146 -3.36 -6.71 13.31
N LEU A 147 -4.27 -7.67 13.09
CA LEU A 147 -4.27 -8.49 11.89
C LEU A 147 -4.49 -7.66 10.62
N ALA A 148 -5.42 -6.70 10.66
CA ALA A 148 -5.66 -5.81 9.53
C ALA A 148 -4.47 -4.90 9.25
N SER A 149 -3.81 -4.37 10.29
CA SER A 149 -2.59 -3.57 10.15
C SER A 149 -1.44 -4.36 9.53
N MET A 150 -1.21 -5.59 10.01
CA MET A 150 -0.22 -6.49 9.43
C MET A 150 -0.56 -6.84 7.98
N ALA A 151 -1.82 -7.15 7.68
CA ALA A 151 -2.27 -7.44 6.33
C ALA A 151 -2.00 -6.25 5.38
N TYR A 152 -2.26 -5.02 5.81
CA TYR A 152 -1.96 -3.83 5.00
C TYR A 152 -0.46 -3.68 4.75
N ILE A 153 0.38 -3.87 5.77
CA ILE A 153 1.84 -3.79 5.65
C ILE A 153 2.35 -4.83 4.63
N VAL A 154 1.87 -6.07 4.73
CA VAL A 154 2.22 -7.15 3.79
C VAL A 154 1.79 -6.80 2.37
N LEU A 155 0.56 -6.30 2.18
CA LEU A 155 0.07 -5.86 0.88
C LEU A 155 0.88 -4.68 0.33
N PHE A 156 1.26 -3.72 1.17
CA PHE A 156 2.10 -2.60 0.78
C PHE A 156 3.50 -3.05 0.36
N CYS A 157 4.09 -4.01 1.09
CA CYS A 157 5.36 -4.65 0.72
C CYS A 157 5.23 -5.35 -0.64
N ALA A 158 4.18 -6.14 -0.86
CA ALA A 158 3.92 -6.78 -2.15
C ALA A 158 3.75 -5.76 -3.30
N LEU A 159 3.10 -4.62 -3.02
CA LEU A 159 2.93 -3.51 -3.96
C LEU A 159 4.28 -2.85 -4.30
N ARG A 160 5.16 -2.67 -3.30
CA ARG A 160 6.50 -2.10 -3.48
C ARG A 160 7.45 -3.07 -4.19
N TYR A 161 7.29 -4.37 -3.94
CA TYR A 161 8.05 -5.44 -4.57
C TYR A 161 7.67 -5.68 -6.03
N GLY A 162 6.45 -5.27 -6.44
CA GLY A 162 5.94 -5.44 -7.80
C GLY A 162 5.19 -6.76 -8.02
N MET A 163 4.83 -7.47 -6.95
CA MET A 163 3.99 -8.67 -7.00
C MET A 163 2.52 -8.34 -7.26
N ILE A 164 2.04 -7.19 -6.76
CA ILE A 164 0.69 -6.70 -6.99
C ILE A 164 0.72 -5.29 -7.57
N VAL A 165 -0.29 -4.98 -8.39
CA VAL A 165 -0.45 -3.67 -9.04
C VAL A 165 -1.70 -3.02 -8.48
N ALA A 166 -1.65 -1.73 -8.13
CA ALA A 166 -2.82 -0.97 -7.68
C ALA A 166 -2.96 0.33 -8.49
N ALA A 167 -4.19 0.67 -8.90
CA ALA A 167 -4.48 1.88 -9.65
C ALA A 167 -4.31 3.14 -8.77
N PRO A 168 -3.68 4.22 -9.22
CA PRO A 168 -3.01 4.40 -10.53
C PRO A 168 -1.70 3.60 -10.62
N ASP A 169 -1.51 2.87 -11.72
CA ASP A 169 -0.27 2.11 -11.98
C ASP A 169 0.77 3.00 -12.65
N ASN A 170 1.75 3.45 -11.87
CA ASN A 170 2.99 4.08 -12.35
C ASN A 170 4.20 3.35 -11.74
N GLN A 171 4.11 2.02 -11.58
CA GLN A 171 5.20 1.27 -10.97
C GLN A 171 6.46 1.26 -11.86
N ASN A 172 6.32 1.55 -13.16
CA ASN A 172 7.40 1.70 -14.14
C ASN A 172 8.50 0.66 -13.90
N PHE A 173 8.15 -0.63 -13.80
CA PHE A 173 9.17 -1.68 -13.74
C PHE A 173 9.69 -1.88 -15.17
N MET A 174 10.99 -1.69 -15.39
CA MET A 174 11.66 -1.78 -16.70
C MET A 174 12.16 -3.20 -17.01
N ASP A 175 11.43 -4.19 -16.50
CA ASP A 175 11.74 -5.60 -16.71
C ASP A 175 11.31 -6.05 -18.11
#